data_AF-U7NTI0-F1
#
_entry.id   AF-U7NTI0-F1
#
_cell.length_a   1.000
_cell.length_b   1.000
_cell.length_c   1.000
_cell.angle_alpha   90.00
_cell.angle_beta   90.00
_cell.angle_gamma   90.00
#
_symmetry.space_group_name_H-M   'P 1'
#
loop_
_entity.id
_entity.type
_entity.pdbx_description
1 polymer ?
#
loop_
_entity_poly.entity_id
_entity_poly.type
_entity_poly.pdbx_seq_one_letter_code
_entity_poly.pdbx_strand_id
1 'polypeptide(L)'
;MLKLAAAPIALGVLSACGGGGGGGVDVADGGIRGTGSSVGPVSGFGSVFVNGVKFETDGRVSSDDGIEREDQLQEGMILRIEGEWRVDGRGNAESVEYDDTFRGRVDNLIQTLDADGMVESVQFTIYKQTVVADQQTVFKDIALETLADGAFVRISGWREPDPNGRYRASHIGLMTQDETNVEIEGRIDEGSLQLNLNQFSINGQLVSYTDSAFAGSLTEADLANLLLVEAEGTISNGVLIAREIDEGETRRYRRGSGDDIEFSGPVSTDYNASNRSFRINGLTVFVDDDTEFDDGLSASDLTAGMLIQVEGDFQDNGSVLAEEIEAREGNASVDGVLDVNTLNFNDQTFRVGGVLVQLTPRTIITDDDSDLRLKLADLNGSYKLEVEGIERQSGSGVVLEAIKVERNEEDNGPAADREYESQGQLTHVQGAVFTVLGIDVQTTIDTQFEGTSRDELIDAFDAGQRPVLEVEYREPTPGNFVADEIELESED
;
A
#
# COMPACT_ATOMS: atom_id res chain seq x y z
N MET A 1 -19.65 65.42 12.34
CA MET A 1 -18.44 64.59 12.23
C MET A 1 -18.61 63.37 13.11
N LEU A 2 -18.93 62.22 12.51
CA LEU A 2 -18.45 60.90 12.91
C LEU A 2 -18.72 59.99 11.71
N LYS A 3 -17.65 59.37 11.20
CA LYS A 3 -17.60 58.64 9.94
C LYS A 3 -18.16 57.23 10.16
N LEU A 4 -19.09 56.79 9.31
CA LEU A 4 -19.53 55.40 9.24
C LEU A 4 -18.61 54.68 8.24
N ALA A 5 -17.84 53.71 8.73
CA ALA A 5 -17.00 52.85 7.90
C ALA A 5 -17.87 51.77 7.24
N ALA A 6 -17.70 51.57 5.94
CA ALA A 6 -18.31 50.48 5.19
C ALA A 6 -17.43 49.24 5.31
N ALA A 7 -18.01 48.11 5.70
CA ALA A 7 -17.43 46.79 5.56
C ALA A 7 -18.12 46.08 4.37
N PRO A 8 -17.39 45.53 3.39
CA PRO A 8 -17.99 44.63 2.41
C PRO A 8 -18.23 43.26 3.06
N ILE A 9 -19.49 42.84 3.07
CA ILE A 9 -19.91 41.47 3.38
C ILE A 9 -19.67 40.65 2.11
N ALA A 10 -18.84 39.62 2.20
CA ALA A 10 -18.71 38.60 1.17
C ALA A 10 -20.03 37.81 1.07
N LEU A 11 -20.63 37.79 -0.12
CA LEU A 11 -21.78 36.96 -0.45
C LEU A 11 -21.28 35.55 -0.77
N GLY A 12 -21.42 34.62 0.18
CA GLY A 12 -21.44 33.20 -0.12
C GLY A 12 -22.77 32.86 -0.81
N VAL A 13 -22.70 32.27 -2.00
CA VAL A 13 -23.88 31.74 -2.69
C VAL A 13 -24.11 30.33 -2.21
N LEU A 14 -24.93 30.19 -1.17
CA LEU A 14 -25.68 28.97 -0.88
C LEU A 14 -27.09 29.16 -1.46
N SER A 15 -27.44 28.34 -2.44
CA SER A 15 -28.81 28.07 -2.91
C SER A 15 -28.74 26.80 -3.76
N ALA A 16 -29.45 25.73 -3.43
CA ALA A 16 -30.91 25.75 -3.45
C ALA A 16 -31.59 25.00 -2.28
N CYS A 17 -32.61 25.67 -1.77
CA CYS A 17 -33.70 25.17 -0.95
C CYS A 17 -34.80 24.59 -1.86
N GLY A 18 -35.45 23.50 -1.43
CA GLY A 18 -36.69 23.01 -2.04
C GLY A 18 -37.28 21.83 -1.26
N GLY A 19 -38.06 22.10 -0.22
CA GLY A 19 -38.74 21.09 0.59
C GLY A 19 -40.07 20.60 0.02
N GLY A 20 -40.55 19.46 0.55
CA GLY A 20 -41.93 19.00 0.39
C GLY A 20 -42.08 17.49 0.53
N GLY A 21 -42.48 17.02 1.71
CA GLY A 21 -42.65 15.59 2.01
C GLY A 21 -43.77 14.90 1.22
N GLY A 22 -43.50 13.64 0.87
CA GLY A 22 -44.45 12.66 0.36
C GLY A 22 -43.74 11.33 0.21
N GLY A 23 -44.20 10.31 0.94
CA GLY A 23 -43.48 9.04 1.14
C GLY A 23 -43.15 8.29 -0.16
N GLY A 24 -41.86 7.96 -0.27
CA GLY A 24 -41.24 6.97 -1.12
C GLY A 24 -39.89 6.65 -0.49
N VAL A 25 -39.49 5.38 -0.47
CA VAL A 25 -38.14 4.99 -0.06
C VAL A 25 -37.20 5.49 -1.15
N ASP A 26 -36.71 6.73 -0.99
CA ASP A 26 -35.70 7.31 -1.86
C ASP A 26 -34.36 6.67 -1.46
N VAL A 27 -33.89 5.75 -2.31
CA VAL A 27 -32.48 5.39 -2.36
C VAL A 27 -31.75 6.70 -2.70
N ALA A 28 -30.89 7.17 -1.79
CA ALA A 28 -30.00 8.27 -2.11
C ALA A 28 -29.13 7.83 -3.28
N ASP A 29 -29.45 8.34 -4.46
CA ASP A 29 -28.64 8.22 -5.66
C ASP A 29 -27.43 9.12 -5.40
N GLY A 30 -26.36 8.53 -4.87
CA GLY A 30 -25.08 9.21 -4.72
C GLY A 30 -24.70 9.73 -6.10
N GLY A 31 -24.58 11.05 -6.25
CA GLY A 31 -24.31 11.69 -7.53
C GLY A 31 -23.09 11.07 -8.22
N ILE A 32 -23.07 11.08 -9.55
CA ILE A 32 -21.90 10.67 -10.33
C ILE A 32 -20.81 11.73 -10.12
N ARG A 33 -19.62 11.30 -9.70
CA ARG A 33 -18.40 12.11 -9.63
C ARG A 33 -17.83 12.30 -11.03
N GLY A 34 -17.69 11.21 -11.78
CA GLY A 34 -17.14 11.22 -13.12
C GLY A 34 -16.95 9.81 -13.69
N THR A 35 -16.18 9.72 -14.75
CA THR A 35 -15.67 8.47 -15.33
C THR A 35 -14.16 8.56 -15.30
N GLY A 36 -13.48 7.47 -14.95
CA GLY A 36 -12.04 7.49 -14.76
C GLY A 36 -11.43 6.10 -14.64
N SER A 37 -10.15 6.07 -14.28
CA SER A 37 -9.41 4.83 -14.01
C SER A 37 -8.84 4.81 -12.59
N SER A 38 -9.01 3.72 -11.87
CA SER A 38 -8.36 3.50 -10.57
C SER A 38 -7.29 2.43 -10.70
N VAL A 39 -6.05 2.71 -10.29
CA VAL A 39 -4.92 1.78 -10.38
C VAL A 39 -4.24 1.59 -9.02
N GLY A 40 -4.32 0.40 -8.44
CA GLY A 40 -3.79 0.19 -7.10
C GLY A 40 -4.05 -1.21 -6.55
N PRO A 41 -3.56 -1.48 -5.34
CA PRO A 41 -3.71 -2.78 -4.70
C PRO A 41 -5.17 -3.01 -4.30
N VAL A 42 -5.64 -4.24 -4.42
CA VAL A 42 -6.96 -4.64 -3.92
C VAL A 42 -6.97 -4.61 -2.39
N SER A 43 -7.87 -3.83 -1.80
CA SER A 43 -8.04 -3.76 -0.35
C SER A 43 -9.12 -4.70 0.20
N GLY A 44 -10.01 -5.23 -0.65
CA GLY A 44 -11.02 -6.18 -0.19
C GLY A 44 -12.09 -6.53 -1.22
N PHE A 45 -13.05 -7.34 -0.77
CA PHE A 45 -14.01 -8.02 -1.64
C PHE A 45 -15.47 -8.05 -1.14
N GLY A 46 -16.38 -8.41 -2.06
CA GLY A 46 -17.84 -8.29 -1.92
C GLY A 46 -18.36 -7.16 -2.80
N SER A 47 -17.92 -7.15 -4.06
CA SER A 47 -17.41 -6.05 -4.92
C SER A 47 -15.94 -5.68 -4.63
N VAL A 48 -15.20 -5.22 -5.63
CA VAL A 48 -13.74 -5.02 -5.56
C VAL A 48 -13.42 -3.63 -5.02
N PHE A 49 -12.55 -3.53 -4.03
CA PHE A 49 -12.08 -2.26 -3.49
C PHE A 49 -10.67 -1.98 -3.98
N VAL A 50 -10.46 -0.80 -4.60
CA VAL A 50 -9.15 -0.31 -5.04
C VAL A 50 -9.07 1.17 -4.69
N ASN A 51 -7.97 1.60 -4.06
CA ASN A 51 -7.72 2.97 -3.60
C ASN A 51 -8.83 3.58 -2.71
N GLY A 52 -9.69 2.73 -2.12
CA GLY A 52 -10.78 3.15 -1.23
C GLY A 52 -12.14 3.26 -1.91
N VAL A 53 -12.20 3.10 -3.23
CA VAL A 53 -13.45 3.07 -3.99
C VAL A 53 -13.95 1.62 -4.11
N LYS A 54 -15.23 1.41 -3.77
CA LYS A 54 -15.92 0.14 -3.95
C LYS A 54 -16.50 0.04 -5.36
N PHE A 55 -15.93 -0.78 -6.23
CA PHE A 55 -16.42 -1.03 -7.58
C PHE A 55 -17.31 -2.26 -7.66
N GLU A 56 -18.55 -2.07 -8.09
CA GLU A 56 -19.40 -3.17 -8.57
C GLU A 56 -18.88 -3.68 -9.91
N THR A 57 -18.65 -4.99 -10.03
CA THR A 57 -18.10 -5.64 -11.24
C THR A 57 -19.10 -6.64 -11.83
N ASP A 58 -18.86 -7.10 -13.07
CA ASP A 58 -19.58 -8.23 -13.67
C ASP A 58 -18.93 -9.60 -13.39
N GLY A 59 -17.88 -9.61 -12.56
CA GLY A 59 -17.10 -10.78 -12.15
C GLY A 59 -16.02 -11.20 -13.15
N ARG A 60 -15.88 -10.55 -14.31
CA ARG A 60 -14.83 -10.86 -15.29
C ARG A 60 -13.58 -10.04 -15.02
N VAL A 61 -12.42 -10.66 -15.25
CA VAL A 61 -11.12 -10.01 -15.19
C VAL A 61 -10.41 -10.24 -16.52
N SER A 62 -9.84 -9.19 -17.09
CA SER A 62 -8.97 -9.26 -18.26
C SER A 62 -7.54 -9.48 -17.79
N SER A 63 -7.00 -10.65 -18.08
CA SER A 63 -5.64 -11.07 -17.72
C SER A 63 -5.19 -12.18 -18.66
N ASP A 64 -3.90 -12.26 -18.91
CA ASP A 64 -3.14 -13.34 -19.56
C ASP A 64 -2.49 -14.29 -18.54
N ASP A 65 -2.59 -13.99 -17.23
CA ASP A 65 -1.93 -14.72 -16.15
C ASP A 65 -2.80 -15.77 -15.46
N GLY A 66 -3.85 -16.21 -16.16
CA GLY A 66 -4.79 -17.21 -15.67
C GLY A 66 -5.78 -16.69 -14.61
N ILE A 67 -5.89 -15.37 -14.45
CA ILE A 67 -6.85 -14.69 -13.56
C ILE A 67 -7.98 -14.08 -14.39
N GLU A 68 -8.98 -14.88 -14.74
CA GLU A 68 -10.07 -14.46 -15.64
C GLU A 68 -11.34 -14.03 -14.90
N ARG A 69 -11.36 -14.19 -13.56
CA ARG A 69 -12.54 -13.97 -12.73
C ARG A 69 -12.22 -13.30 -11.40
N GLU A 70 -13.18 -12.53 -10.90
CA GLU A 70 -13.05 -11.81 -9.63
C GLU A 70 -12.74 -12.75 -8.46
N ASP A 71 -13.29 -13.98 -8.44
CA ASP A 71 -13.06 -14.96 -7.36
C ASP A 71 -11.63 -15.51 -7.30
N GLN A 72 -10.81 -15.23 -8.32
CA GLN A 72 -9.38 -15.60 -8.37
C GLN A 72 -8.47 -14.46 -7.92
N LEU A 73 -8.99 -13.24 -7.81
CA LEU A 73 -8.25 -12.10 -7.28
C LEU A 73 -8.04 -12.27 -5.77
N GLN A 74 -6.88 -11.81 -5.32
CA GLN A 74 -6.43 -11.78 -3.94
C GLN A 74 -6.11 -10.34 -3.53
N GLU A 75 -6.15 -10.05 -2.23
CA GLU A 75 -5.75 -8.76 -1.67
C GLU A 75 -4.29 -8.44 -2.01
N GLY A 76 -3.97 -7.15 -2.13
CA GLY A 76 -2.65 -6.65 -2.51
C GLY A 76 -2.39 -6.69 -4.03
N MET A 77 -3.07 -7.54 -4.80
CA MET A 77 -2.93 -7.56 -6.28
C MET A 77 -3.19 -6.17 -6.87
N ILE A 78 -2.33 -5.70 -7.79
CA ILE A 78 -2.51 -4.38 -8.41
C ILE A 78 -3.43 -4.51 -9.61
N LEU A 79 -4.58 -3.83 -9.54
CA LEU A 79 -5.55 -3.79 -10.63
C LEU A 79 -5.55 -2.46 -11.33
N ARG A 80 -6.05 -2.48 -12.57
CA ARG A 80 -6.58 -1.30 -13.25
C ARG A 80 -8.08 -1.49 -13.46
N ILE A 81 -8.86 -0.55 -12.94
CA ILE A 81 -10.31 -0.52 -13.09
C ILE A 81 -10.69 0.73 -13.88
N GLU A 82 -11.32 0.57 -15.05
CA GLU A 82 -12.00 1.69 -15.72
C GLU A 82 -13.48 1.67 -15.34
N GLY A 83 -14.08 2.84 -15.10
CA GLY A 83 -15.53 2.89 -14.87
C GLY A 83 -16.09 4.24 -14.42
N GLU A 84 -17.34 4.20 -13.98
CA GLU A 84 -18.08 5.34 -13.43
C GLU A 84 -17.90 5.42 -11.91
N TRP A 85 -17.59 6.62 -11.41
CA TRP A 85 -17.37 6.89 -10.00
C TRP A 85 -18.52 7.69 -9.43
N ARG A 86 -18.88 7.42 -8.19
CA ARG A 86 -19.87 8.16 -7.42
C ARG A 86 -19.18 8.92 -6.31
N VAL A 87 -19.79 10.02 -5.90
CA VAL A 87 -19.29 10.90 -4.83
C VAL A 87 -19.26 10.25 -3.44
N ASP A 88 -19.78 9.03 -3.29
CA ASP A 88 -19.89 8.33 -2.01
C ASP A 88 -18.93 7.15 -1.87
N GLY A 89 -17.82 7.15 -2.63
CA GLY A 89 -16.80 6.10 -2.58
C GLY A 89 -17.24 4.78 -3.22
N ARG A 90 -18.23 4.83 -4.11
CA ARG A 90 -18.69 3.67 -4.89
C ARG A 90 -18.50 3.91 -6.37
N GLY A 91 -18.31 2.85 -7.14
CA GLY A 91 -18.24 2.92 -8.60
C GLY A 91 -18.88 1.70 -9.26
N ASN A 92 -19.05 1.77 -10.58
CA ASN A 92 -19.34 0.60 -11.40
C ASN A 92 -18.17 0.42 -12.37
N ALA A 93 -17.54 -0.76 -12.33
CA ALA A 93 -16.46 -1.10 -13.24
C ALA A 93 -17.03 -1.41 -14.63
N GLU A 94 -16.44 -0.79 -15.65
CA GLU A 94 -16.59 -1.17 -17.06
C GLU A 94 -15.58 -2.25 -17.45
N SER A 95 -14.36 -2.17 -16.91
CA SER A 95 -13.33 -3.19 -17.03
C SER A 95 -12.58 -3.39 -15.72
N VAL A 96 -12.11 -4.61 -15.51
CA VAL A 96 -11.15 -4.97 -14.47
C VAL A 96 -10.00 -5.68 -15.16
N GLU A 97 -8.81 -5.10 -15.08
CA GLU A 97 -7.57 -5.63 -15.68
C GLU A 97 -6.60 -6.01 -14.56
N TYR A 98 -5.96 -7.16 -14.71
CA TYR A 98 -4.93 -7.68 -13.82
C TYR A 98 -3.80 -8.28 -14.64
N ASP A 99 -2.56 -8.00 -14.24
CA ASP A 99 -1.41 -8.77 -14.73
C ASP A 99 -0.28 -8.82 -13.67
N ASP A 100 0.47 -9.92 -13.65
CA ASP A 100 1.60 -10.17 -12.76
C ASP A 100 2.83 -9.35 -13.17
N THR A 101 3.36 -8.55 -12.26
CA THR A 101 4.68 -7.92 -12.47
C THR A 101 5.79 -8.97 -12.62
N PHE A 102 5.71 -10.07 -11.87
CA PHE A 102 6.62 -11.20 -11.98
C PHE A 102 5.94 -12.54 -11.73
N ARG A 103 6.39 -13.56 -12.48
CA ARG A 103 6.22 -14.99 -12.13
C ARG A 103 7.55 -15.70 -12.24
N GLY A 104 7.98 -16.32 -11.15
CA GLY A 104 9.27 -16.99 -11.18
C GLY A 104 9.77 -17.51 -9.86
N ARG A 105 10.95 -18.11 -9.94
CA ARG A 105 11.66 -18.66 -8.78
C ARG A 105 12.40 -17.55 -8.01
N VAL A 106 12.21 -17.54 -6.69
CA VAL A 106 12.96 -16.73 -5.72
C VAL A 106 14.41 -17.23 -5.64
N ASP A 107 15.35 -16.31 -5.79
CA ASP A 107 16.79 -16.54 -5.60
C ASP A 107 17.45 -15.35 -4.88
N ASN A 108 18.55 -15.60 -4.17
CA ASN A 108 19.35 -14.60 -3.46
C ASN A 108 18.57 -13.85 -2.37
N LEU A 109 17.70 -14.55 -1.65
CA LEU A 109 16.93 -13.96 -0.56
C LEU A 109 17.85 -13.51 0.60
N ILE A 110 17.63 -12.28 1.05
CA ILE A 110 18.26 -11.63 2.19
C ILE A 110 17.14 -11.10 3.07
N GLN A 111 17.19 -11.41 4.36
CA GLN A 111 16.28 -10.85 5.37
C GLN A 111 16.95 -9.64 6.02
N THR A 112 16.17 -8.58 6.20
CA THR A 112 16.43 -7.53 7.19
C THR A 112 15.65 -7.92 8.43
N LEU A 113 16.31 -7.84 9.58
CA LEU A 113 15.67 -8.12 10.86
C LEU A 113 15.53 -6.82 11.64
N ASP A 114 14.43 -6.70 12.37
CA ASP A 114 14.30 -5.68 13.42
C ASP A 114 15.26 -5.98 14.59
N ALA A 115 15.19 -5.16 15.63
CA ALA A 115 16.06 -5.25 16.77
C ALA A 115 15.86 -6.54 17.60
N ASP A 116 14.62 -7.04 17.66
CA ASP A 116 14.26 -8.30 18.31
C ASP A 116 14.60 -9.54 17.48
N GLY A 117 15.02 -9.33 16.24
CA GLY A 117 15.47 -10.37 15.32
C GLY A 117 14.33 -11.05 14.57
N MET A 118 13.14 -10.45 14.54
CA MET A 118 12.04 -10.85 13.65
C MET A 118 12.27 -10.27 12.26
N VAL A 119 11.55 -10.78 11.25
CA VAL A 119 11.78 -10.42 9.86
C VAL A 119 10.93 -9.19 9.52
N GLU A 120 11.56 -8.02 9.47
CA GLU A 120 10.91 -6.77 9.09
C GLU A 120 10.69 -6.69 7.56
N SER A 121 11.70 -7.12 6.79
CA SER A 121 11.64 -7.10 5.33
C SER A 121 12.55 -8.14 4.68
N VAL A 122 12.27 -8.43 3.40
CA VAL A 122 13.06 -9.32 2.57
C VAL A 122 13.42 -8.66 1.24
N GLN A 123 14.65 -8.89 0.79
CA GLN A 123 15.09 -8.57 -0.57
C GLN A 123 15.49 -9.87 -1.28
N PHE A 124 15.00 -10.06 -2.50
CA PHE A 124 15.33 -11.25 -3.30
C PHE A 124 15.33 -10.91 -4.79
N THR A 125 15.56 -11.92 -5.63
CA THR A 125 15.52 -11.77 -7.08
C THR A 125 14.60 -12.78 -7.76
N ILE A 126 13.91 -12.34 -8.82
CA ILE A 126 13.22 -13.18 -9.79
C ILE A 126 13.95 -13.04 -11.12
N TYR A 127 14.69 -14.07 -11.53
CA TYR A 127 15.58 -14.03 -12.71
C TYR A 127 16.36 -12.71 -12.82
N LYS A 128 17.05 -12.35 -11.74
CA LYS A 128 17.86 -11.13 -11.57
C LYS A 128 17.09 -9.82 -11.39
N GLN A 129 15.77 -9.79 -11.48
CA GLN A 129 15.00 -8.60 -11.10
C GLN A 129 14.92 -8.52 -9.58
N THR A 130 15.35 -7.40 -8.99
CA THR A 130 15.36 -7.23 -7.52
C THR A 130 13.97 -6.87 -7.02
N VAL A 131 13.47 -7.60 -6.03
CA VAL A 131 12.18 -7.37 -5.37
C VAL A 131 12.43 -7.16 -3.88
N VAL A 132 11.71 -6.22 -3.28
CA VAL A 132 11.63 -5.99 -1.84
C VAL A 132 10.19 -6.22 -1.40
N ALA A 133 10.02 -6.90 -0.27
CA ALA A 133 8.74 -7.08 0.40
C ALA A 133 8.93 -6.84 1.90
N ASP A 134 7.91 -6.29 2.54
CA ASP A 134 7.90 -5.83 3.93
C ASP A 134 6.58 -6.25 4.60
N GLN A 135 6.38 -5.86 5.85
CA GLN A 135 5.13 -6.09 6.58
C GLN A 135 3.89 -5.51 5.88
N GLN A 136 3.99 -4.51 4.99
CA GLN A 136 2.83 -4.03 4.23
C GLN A 136 2.48 -4.91 3.01
N THR A 137 3.38 -5.81 2.61
CA THR A 137 3.15 -6.74 1.50
C THR A 137 2.15 -7.83 1.89
N VAL A 138 1.16 -8.11 1.03
CA VAL A 138 0.24 -9.23 1.25
C VAL A 138 0.88 -10.53 0.79
N PHE A 139 1.02 -11.50 1.68
CA PHE A 139 1.46 -12.84 1.34
C PHE A 139 0.28 -13.82 1.28
N LYS A 140 0.32 -14.78 0.34
CA LYS A 140 -0.69 -15.83 0.19
C LYS A 140 -0.07 -17.20 -0.03
N ASP A 141 -0.51 -18.18 0.76
CA ASP A 141 0.02 -19.55 0.82
C ASP A 141 1.53 -19.60 1.19
N ILE A 142 2.04 -18.52 1.78
CA ILE A 142 3.40 -18.32 2.30
C ILE A 142 3.35 -17.11 3.24
N ALA A 143 4.34 -16.96 4.12
CA ALA A 143 4.48 -15.81 5.02
C ALA A 143 5.83 -15.12 4.81
N LEU A 144 5.96 -13.85 5.25
CA LEU A 144 7.18 -13.05 5.12
C LEU A 144 8.40 -13.77 5.72
N GLU A 145 8.23 -14.37 6.89
CA GLU A 145 9.27 -15.06 7.68
C GLU A 145 9.68 -16.41 7.05
N THR A 146 8.78 -17.00 6.26
CA THR A 146 8.95 -18.34 5.69
C THR A 146 9.33 -18.32 4.21
N LEU A 147 9.32 -17.15 3.56
CA LEU A 147 9.81 -16.97 2.19
C LEU A 147 11.28 -17.39 2.11
N ALA A 148 11.59 -18.24 1.12
CA ALA A 148 12.93 -18.80 0.98
C ALA A 148 13.31 -19.01 -0.49
N ASP A 149 14.63 -19.07 -0.74
CA ASP A 149 15.20 -19.45 -2.02
C ASP A 149 14.58 -20.74 -2.56
N GLY A 150 14.14 -20.70 -3.82
CA GLY A 150 13.50 -21.81 -4.50
C GLY A 150 11.98 -21.85 -4.45
N ALA A 151 11.32 -20.99 -3.66
CA ALA A 151 9.89 -20.74 -3.83
C ALA A 151 9.61 -20.24 -5.25
N PHE A 152 8.50 -20.67 -5.86
CA PHE A 152 8.03 -20.11 -7.12
C PHE A 152 6.78 -19.28 -6.82
N VAL A 153 6.81 -18.01 -7.18
CA VAL A 153 5.82 -17.04 -6.75
C VAL A 153 5.27 -16.24 -7.92
N ARG A 154 4.06 -15.71 -7.75
CA ARG A 154 3.57 -14.56 -8.51
C ARG A 154 3.66 -13.30 -7.66
N ILE A 155 3.90 -12.17 -8.31
CA ILE A 155 4.12 -10.89 -7.63
C ILE A 155 3.38 -9.79 -8.37
N SER A 156 2.61 -8.99 -7.63
CA SER A 156 2.25 -7.63 -8.07
C SER A 156 3.15 -6.65 -7.33
N GLY A 157 3.76 -5.72 -8.05
CA GLY A 157 4.62 -4.71 -7.43
C GLY A 157 4.81 -3.46 -8.28
N TRP A 158 5.37 -2.44 -7.66
CA TRP A 158 5.74 -1.21 -8.34
C TRP A 158 7.24 -1.15 -8.55
N ARG A 159 7.65 -0.70 -9.73
CA ARG A 159 9.05 -0.37 -9.96
C ARG A 159 9.44 0.89 -9.19
N GLU A 160 10.46 0.79 -8.36
CA GLU A 160 11.02 1.92 -7.63
C GLU A 160 12.05 2.71 -8.46
N PRO A 161 12.37 3.95 -8.07
CA PRO A 161 13.25 4.83 -8.84
C PRO A 161 14.75 4.52 -8.79
N ASP A 162 15.15 3.39 -8.21
CA ASP A 162 16.55 2.98 -8.16
C ASP A 162 17.15 2.80 -9.59
N PRO A 163 18.44 3.15 -9.81
CA PRO A 163 19.10 2.96 -11.11
C PRO A 163 19.08 1.53 -11.63
N ASN A 164 19.06 0.53 -10.74
CA ASN A 164 18.97 -0.89 -11.09
C ASN A 164 17.52 -1.39 -11.15
N GLY A 165 16.55 -0.57 -10.72
CA GLY A 165 15.13 -0.87 -10.81
C GLY A 165 14.66 -1.97 -9.88
N ARG A 166 14.85 -1.79 -8.57
CA ARG A 166 14.18 -2.64 -7.59
C ARG A 166 12.65 -2.47 -7.68
N TYR A 167 11.92 -3.48 -7.25
CA TYR A 167 10.47 -3.48 -7.21
C TYR A 167 9.99 -3.63 -5.77
N ARG A 168 9.04 -2.79 -5.36
CA ARG A 168 8.32 -2.97 -4.10
C ARG A 168 7.11 -3.86 -4.35
N ALA A 169 7.05 -5.01 -3.70
CA ALA A 169 5.90 -5.90 -3.78
C ALA A 169 4.70 -5.32 -3.00
N SER A 170 3.51 -5.56 -3.52
CA SER A 170 2.23 -5.34 -2.84
C SER A 170 1.52 -6.66 -2.55
N HIS A 171 1.83 -7.68 -3.35
CA HIS A 171 1.31 -9.04 -3.22
C HIS A 171 2.39 -10.05 -3.63
N ILE A 172 2.52 -11.13 -2.86
CA ILE A 172 3.32 -12.31 -3.18
C ILE A 172 2.46 -13.56 -2.90
N GLY A 173 2.15 -14.31 -3.95
CA GLY A 173 1.41 -15.57 -3.86
C GLY A 173 2.30 -16.77 -4.19
N LEU A 174 2.29 -17.81 -3.36
CA LEU A 174 2.99 -19.05 -3.67
C LEU A 174 2.32 -19.78 -4.83
N MET A 175 3.13 -20.33 -5.73
CA MET A 175 2.67 -21.09 -6.88
C MET A 175 3.39 -22.44 -6.98
N THR A 176 2.76 -23.35 -7.72
CA THR A 176 3.47 -24.56 -8.17
C THR A 176 4.55 -24.14 -9.17
N GLN A 177 5.77 -24.64 -8.97
CA GLN A 177 6.89 -24.32 -9.86
C GLN A 177 6.60 -24.67 -11.33
N ASP A 178 6.70 -23.67 -12.21
CA ASP A 178 6.53 -23.81 -13.65
C ASP A 178 7.48 -22.89 -14.44
N GLU A 179 8.67 -23.39 -14.75
CA GLU A 179 9.67 -22.69 -15.57
C GLU A 179 9.24 -22.49 -17.05
N THR A 180 8.08 -23.03 -17.46
CA THR A 180 7.51 -22.77 -18.79
C THR A 180 6.61 -21.54 -18.83
N ASN A 181 6.29 -21.01 -17.65
CA ASN A 181 5.39 -19.89 -17.42
C ASN A 181 6.04 -18.86 -16.50
N VAL A 182 7.09 -18.24 -17.02
CA VAL A 182 7.89 -17.22 -16.33
C VAL A 182 7.60 -15.87 -16.93
N GLU A 183 7.54 -14.87 -16.07
CA GLU A 183 7.31 -13.48 -16.44
C GLU A 183 8.28 -12.57 -15.71
N ILE A 184 8.89 -11.68 -16.48
CA ILE A 184 9.71 -10.61 -15.92
C ILE A 184 9.37 -9.28 -16.58
N GLU A 185 9.32 -8.24 -15.76
CA GLU A 185 9.30 -6.87 -16.20
C GLU A 185 10.67 -6.19 -16.00
N GLY A 186 11.03 -5.28 -16.91
CA GLY A 186 12.08 -4.31 -16.64
C GLY A 186 12.54 -3.55 -17.87
N ARG A 187 13.56 -2.71 -17.69
CA ARG A 187 14.11 -1.92 -18.79
C ARG A 187 15.10 -2.75 -19.59
N ILE A 188 15.03 -2.62 -20.91
CA ILE A 188 16.06 -3.18 -21.81
C ILE A 188 17.41 -2.54 -21.48
N ASP A 189 18.39 -3.38 -21.15
CA ASP A 189 19.72 -2.93 -20.78
C ASP A 189 20.38 -2.15 -21.93
N GLU A 190 21.05 -1.05 -21.59
CA GLU A 190 21.71 -0.20 -22.58
C GLU A 190 22.78 -0.98 -23.36
N GLY A 191 22.60 -1.08 -24.68
CA GLY A 191 23.53 -1.77 -25.57
C GLY A 191 23.38 -3.30 -25.63
N SER A 192 22.36 -3.87 -24.97
CA SER A 192 22.06 -5.31 -25.05
C SER A 192 21.27 -5.73 -26.29
N LEU A 193 20.58 -4.79 -26.95
CA LEU A 193 19.69 -5.08 -28.08
C LEU A 193 20.46 -5.59 -29.31
N GLN A 194 20.21 -6.83 -29.69
CA GLN A 194 20.83 -7.56 -30.79
C GLN A 194 19.76 -8.08 -31.76
N LEU A 195 19.22 -7.19 -32.60
CA LEU A 195 18.16 -7.50 -33.57
C LEU A 195 18.53 -8.63 -34.55
N ASN A 196 19.80 -8.82 -34.88
CA ASN A 196 20.21 -9.91 -35.78
C ASN A 196 20.26 -11.30 -35.10
N LEU A 197 20.13 -11.33 -33.77
CA LEU A 197 20.06 -12.55 -32.96
C LEU A 197 18.71 -12.68 -32.24
N ASN A 198 17.81 -11.71 -32.42
CA ASN A 198 16.53 -11.59 -31.73
C ASN A 198 16.68 -11.73 -30.21
N GLN A 199 17.57 -10.90 -29.64
CA GLN A 199 17.93 -10.93 -28.22
C GLN A 199 18.09 -9.53 -27.63
N PHE A 200 17.82 -9.41 -26.34
CA PHE A 200 18.20 -8.29 -25.47
C PHE A 200 18.33 -8.81 -24.03
N SER A 201 18.70 -7.95 -23.08
CA SER A 201 18.67 -8.31 -21.66
C SER A 201 17.89 -7.30 -20.80
N ILE A 202 17.33 -7.79 -19.71
CA ILE A 202 16.67 -7.00 -18.65
C ILE A 202 17.40 -7.29 -17.35
N ASN A 203 18.06 -6.29 -16.76
CA ASN A 203 18.92 -6.44 -15.59
C ASN A 203 19.91 -7.62 -15.71
N GLY A 204 20.47 -7.79 -16.91
CA GLY A 204 21.38 -8.88 -17.25
C GLY A 204 20.73 -10.25 -17.48
N GLN A 205 19.41 -10.41 -17.33
CA GLN A 205 18.70 -11.63 -17.73
C GLN A 205 18.56 -11.63 -19.25
N LEU A 206 19.12 -12.64 -19.92
CA LEU A 206 19.04 -12.73 -21.38
C LEU A 206 17.63 -13.16 -21.79
N VAL A 207 17.03 -12.38 -22.68
CA VAL A 207 15.74 -12.64 -23.31
C VAL A 207 16.00 -12.90 -24.80
N SER A 208 15.46 -14.01 -25.31
CA SER A 208 15.49 -14.36 -26.73
C SER A 208 14.07 -14.52 -27.23
N TYR A 209 13.78 -14.04 -28.43
CA TYR A 209 12.41 -14.01 -28.96
C TYR A 209 12.36 -14.39 -30.44
N THR A 210 11.14 -14.50 -30.94
CA THR A 210 10.83 -14.60 -32.37
C THR A 210 9.87 -13.48 -32.75
N ASP A 211 9.71 -13.19 -34.03
CA ASP A 211 8.82 -12.12 -34.50
C ASP A 211 7.35 -12.28 -34.04
N SER A 212 6.92 -13.51 -33.70
CA SER A 212 5.57 -13.77 -33.19
C SER A 212 5.42 -13.56 -31.69
N ALA A 213 6.48 -13.15 -30.98
CA ALA A 213 6.41 -12.93 -29.54
C ALA A 213 5.79 -11.58 -29.18
N PHE A 214 5.72 -10.61 -30.10
CA PHE A 214 5.22 -9.28 -29.75
C PHE A 214 3.69 -9.24 -29.63
N ALA A 215 3.21 -8.64 -28.55
CA ALA A 215 1.79 -8.47 -28.22
C ALA A 215 1.36 -7.00 -28.25
N GLY A 216 0.05 -6.79 -28.08
CA GLY A 216 -0.55 -5.47 -27.98
C GLY A 216 -0.20 -4.55 -29.18
N SER A 217 0.39 -3.41 -28.85
CA SER A 217 0.82 -2.39 -29.83
C SER A 217 2.33 -2.37 -30.06
N LEU A 218 3.10 -3.13 -29.29
CA LEU A 218 4.54 -3.18 -29.36
C LEU A 218 5.00 -4.00 -30.56
N THR A 219 6.04 -3.55 -31.25
CA THR A 219 6.68 -4.29 -32.33
C THR A 219 8.20 -4.31 -32.15
N GLU A 220 8.90 -5.20 -32.87
CA GLU A 220 10.37 -5.24 -32.84
C GLU A 220 11.01 -3.89 -33.18
N ALA A 221 10.38 -3.11 -34.06
CA ALA A 221 10.87 -1.80 -34.46
C ALA A 221 10.84 -0.75 -33.33
N ASP A 222 10.03 -0.98 -32.30
CA ASP A 222 9.89 -0.10 -31.15
C ASP A 222 10.94 -0.39 -30.06
N LEU A 223 11.59 -1.57 -30.11
CA LEU A 223 12.62 -1.94 -29.15
C LEU A 223 13.76 -0.91 -29.15
N ALA A 224 14.04 -0.39 -27.96
CA ALA A 224 15.08 0.59 -27.73
C ALA A 224 15.73 0.38 -26.36
N ASN A 225 16.96 0.87 -26.21
CA ASN A 225 17.60 0.93 -24.90
C ASN A 225 16.67 1.63 -23.89
N LEU A 226 16.60 1.08 -22.69
CA LEU A 226 15.81 1.59 -21.57
C LEU A 226 14.29 1.56 -21.77
N LEU A 227 13.77 1.01 -22.87
CA LEU A 227 12.34 0.75 -23.00
C LEU A 227 11.92 -0.21 -21.88
N LEU A 228 10.86 0.13 -21.15
CA LEU A 228 10.26 -0.76 -20.15
C LEU A 228 9.39 -1.77 -20.90
N VAL A 229 9.70 -3.05 -20.72
CA VAL A 229 8.99 -4.16 -21.37
C VAL A 229 8.71 -5.23 -20.34
N GLU A 230 7.65 -5.97 -20.61
CA GLU A 230 7.32 -7.22 -19.97
C GLU A 230 7.70 -8.36 -20.95
N ALA A 231 8.25 -9.44 -20.42
CA ALA A 231 8.62 -10.61 -21.19
C ALA A 231 8.17 -11.88 -20.48
N GLU A 232 7.33 -12.65 -21.17
CA GLU A 232 6.74 -13.87 -20.66
C GLU A 232 7.20 -15.06 -21.51
N GLY A 233 7.50 -16.20 -20.89
CA GLY A 233 7.91 -17.40 -21.61
C GLY A 233 8.55 -18.49 -20.78
N THR A 234 9.48 -19.22 -21.41
CA THR A 234 10.10 -20.41 -20.82
C THR A 234 11.57 -20.17 -20.54
N ILE A 235 12.00 -20.54 -19.33
CA ILE A 235 13.42 -20.53 -18.97
C ILE A 235 14.08 -21.82 -19.44
N SER A 236 15.15 -21.68 -20.24
CA SER A 236 15.94 -22.80 -20.73
C SER A 236 17.43 -22.45 -20.73
N ASN A 237 18.23 -23.21 -19.97
CA ASN A 237 19.67 -22.98 -19.80
C ASN A 237 20.01 -21.53 -19.37
N GLY A 238 19.15 -20.91 -18.54
CA GLY A 238 19.33 -19.55 -18.04
C GLY A 238 18.94 -18.43 -19.01
N VAL A 239 18.33 -18.76 -20.15
CA VAL A 239 17.77 -17.80 -21.11
C VAL A 239 16.25 -17.84 -21.03
N LEU A 240 15.61 -16.68 -20.96
CA LEU A 240 14.17 -16.56 -21.11
C LEU A 240 13.86 -16.57 -22.61
N ILE A 241 13.23 -17.65 -23.07
CA ILE A 241 12.71 -17.76 -24.43
C ILE A 241 11.30 -17.17 -24.40
N ALA A 242 11.18 -15.91 -24.79
CA ALA A 242 9.94 -15.16 -24.74
C ALA A 242 8.95 -15.71 -25.79
N ARG A 243 7.74 -15.98 -25.32
CA ARG A 243 6.55 -16.24 -26.14
C ARG A 243 5.68 -15.01 -26.28
N GLU A 244 5.77 -14.09 -25.31
CA GLU A 244 5.09 -12.81 -25.28
C GLU A 244 6.11 -11.72 -24.88
N ILE A 245 6.04 -10.57 -25.54
CA ILE A 245 6.72 -9.33 -25.19
C ILE A 245 5.72 -8.21 -25.43
N ASP A 246 5.34 -7.52 -24.37
CA ASP A 246 4.49 -6.34 -24.44
C ASP A 246 5.18 -5.14 -23.77
N GLU A 247 4.52 -3.99 -23.87
CA GLU A 247 4.88 -2.81 -23.11
C GLU A 247 4.69 -3.05 -21.61
N GLY A 248 5.65 -2.61 -20.81
CA GLY A 248 5.52 -2.70 -19.36
C GLY A 248 4.44 -1.80 -18.76
N GLU A 249 4.41 -1.78 -17.45
CA GLU A 249 3.28 -1.43 -16.58
C GLU A 249 2.87 0.03 -16.62
N THR A 250 3.68 0.89 -17.25
CA THR A 250 3.27 2.26 -17.57
C THR A 250 1.99 2.32 -18.41
N ARG A 251 1.64 1.22 -19.11
CA ARG A 251 0.37 1.09 -19.83
C ARG A 251 -0.85 1.24 -18.92
N ARG A 252 -0.79 0.81 -17.65
CA ARG A 252 -1.92 0.85 -16.72
C ARG A 252 -2.35 2.26 -16.35
N TYR A 253 -1.40 3.19 -16.40
CA TYR A 253 -1.58 4.59 -15.97
C TYR A 253 -1.92 5.54 -17.12
N ARG A 254 -2.26 5.01 -18.31
CA ARG A 254 -2.68 5.83 -19.44
C ARG A 254 -4.13 6.26 -19.29
N ARG A 255 -4.44 7.45 -19.81
CA ARG A 255 -5.81 7.95 -19.90
C ARG A 255 -6.68 6.95 -20.66
N GLY A 256 -7.72 6.49 -19.98
CA GLY A 256 -8.78 5.67 -20.56
C GLY A 256 -9.83 6.53 -21.26
N SER A 257 -11.10 6.17 -21.08
CA SER A 257 -12.26 6.91 -21.60
C SER A 257 -12.59 8.20 -20.81
N GLY A 258 -12.17 8.24 -19.54
CA GLY A 258 -12.40 9.32 -18.60
C GLY A 258 -11.19 10.23 -18.37
N ASP A 259 -11.45 11.37 -17.70
CA ASP A 259 -10.42 12.36 -17.38
C ASP A 259 -9.87 12.14 -15.95
N ASP A 260 -10.69 11.59 -15.05
CA ASP A 260 -10.32 11.30 -13.66
C ASP A 260 -9.37 10.08 -13.58
N ILE A 261 -8.39 10.15 -12.68
CA ILE A 261 -7.52 9.03 -12.31
C ILE A 261 -7.17 9.05 -10.83
N GLU A 262 -7.17 7.87 -10.23
CA GLU A 262 -6.74 7.64 -8.85
C GLU A 262 -5.75 6.48 -8.88
N PHE A 263 -4.57 6.67 -8.31
CA PHE A 263 -3.56 5.63 -8.37
C PHE A 263 -2.57 5.65 -7.21
N SER A 264 -2.10 4.47 -6.86
CA SER A 264 -1.11 4.26 -5.80
C SER A 264 0.24 3.82 -6.37
N GLY A 265 1.32 4.20 -5.69
CA GLY A 265 2.67 3.73 -5.99
C GLY A 265 3.77 4.61 -5.38
N PRO A 266 5.03 4.16 -5.46
CA PRO A 266 6.17 4.89 -4.94
C PRO A 266 6.49 6.10 -5.83
N VAL A 267 6.77 7.25 -5.20
CA VAL A 267 7.28 8.43 -5.88
C VAL A 267 8.57 8.07 -6.61
N SER A 268 8.64 8.35 -7.91
CA SER A 268 9.79 8.04 -8.75
C SER A 268 10.87 9.14 -8.76
N THR A 269 10.52 10.39 -8.47
CA THR A 269 11.49 11.49 -8.37
C THR A 269 11.00 12.49 -7.35
N ASP A 270 11.91 13.01 -6.52
CA ASP A 270 11.62 14.06 -5.55
C ASP A 270 10.83 15.22 -6.15
N TYR A 271 9.96 15.81 -5.34
CA TYR A 271 9.18 16.97 -5.72
C TYR A 271 10.06 18.15 -6.11
N ASN A 272 9.79 18.69 -7.29
CA ASN A 272 10.47 19.86 -7.81
C ASN A 272 9.60 21.10 -7.60
N ALA A 273 9.96 21.90 -6.60
CA ALA A 273 9.24 23.14 -6.27
C ALA A 273 9.27 24.20 -7.38
N SER A 274 10.20 24.13 -8.35
CA SER A 274 10.30 25.13 -9.42
C SER A 274 9.23 24.95 -10.51
N ASN A 275 8.85 23.69 -10.79
CA ASN A 275 7.81 23.34 -11.75
C ASN A 275 6.56 22.74 -11.08
N ARG A 276 6.57 22.62 -9.75
CA ARG A 276 5.49 22.06 -8.92
C ARG A 276 5.06 20.68 -9.40
N SER A 277 6.04 19.79 -9.60
CA SER A 277 5.77 18.45 -10.11
C SER A 277 6.66 17.40 -9.50
N PHE A 278 6.19 16.16 -9.54
CA PHE A 278 6.97 14.95 -9.29
C PHE A 278 6.60 13.88 -10.32
N ARG A 279 7.23 12.70 -10.25
CA ARG A 279 6.91 11.56 -11.11
C ARG A 279 6.58 10.35 -10.28
N ILE A 280 5.70 9.50 -10.79
CA ILE A 280 5.23 8.27 -10.16
C ILE A 280 4.69 7.36 -11.27
N ASN A 281 5.03 6.06 -11.25
CA ASN A 281 4.52 5.06 -12.21
C ASN A 281 4.61 5.48 -13.70
N GLY A 282 5.66 6.23 -14.06
CA GLY A 282 5.86 6.77 -15.41
C GLY A 282 5.15 8.09 -15.72
N LEU A 283 4.14 8.47 -14.93
CA LEU A 283 3.42 9.73 -15.03
C LEU A 283 4.23 10.93 -14.51
N THR A 284 3.88 12.11 -15.01
CA THR A 284 4.26 13.39 -14.40
C THR A 284 3.01 13.94 -13.72
N VAL A 285 3.12 14.23 -12.42
CA VAL A 285 2.04 14.78 -11.61
C VAL A 285 2.37 16.22 -11.27
N PHE A 286 1.43 17.12 -11.54
CA PHE A 286 1.50 18.53 -11.16
C PHE A 286 0.65 18.79 -9.92
N VAL A 287 1.13 19.69 -9.08
CA VAL A 287 0.47 20.15 -7.86
C VAL A 287 0.21 21.65 -8.02
N ASP A 288 -1.00 22.11 -7.72
CA ASP A 288 -1.33 23.53 -7.68
C ASP A 288 -1.73 24.00 -6.27
N ASP A 289 -2.35 25.19 -6.17
CA ASP A 289 -2.70 25.78 -4.88
C ASP A 289 -4.00 25.16 -4.31
N ASP A 290 -4.74 24.44 -5.15
CA ASP A 290 -6.01 23.77 -4.82
C ASP A 290 -5.79 22.27 -4.53
N THR A 291 -4.63 21.69 -4.86
CA THR A 291 -4.28 20.31 -4.47
C THR A 291 -4.28 20.16 -2.95
N GLU A 292 -5.12 19.25 -2.45
CA GLU A 292 -5.21 18.88 -1.04
C GLU A 292 -4.13 17.86 -0.69
N PHE A 293 -3.43 18.10 0.42
CA PHE A 293 -2.50 17.15 1.01
C PHE A 293 -3.08 16.71 2.34
N ASP A 294 -3.38 15.43 2.43
CA ASP A 294 -3.95 14.85 3.63
C ASP A 294 -2.84 14.33 4.54
N ASP A 295 -3.21 13.82 5.71
CA ASP A 295 -2.30 13.01 6.52
C ASP A 295 -1.09 13.72 7.11
N GLY A 296 -1.13 15.06 7.18
CA GLY A 296 0.02 15.86 7.57
C GLY A 296 1.13 15.88 6.52
N LEU A 297 0.87 15.29 5.35
CA LEU A 297 1.74 15.33 4.20
C LEU A 297 1.86 16.76 3.67
N SER A 298 3.01 17.06 3.10
CA SER A 298 3.25 18.27 2.37
C SER A 298 4.02 17.95 1.08
N ALA A 299 4.00 18.89 0.13
CA ALA A 299 4.71 18.70 -1.12
C ALA A 299 6.21 18.43 -0.94
N SER A 300 6.83 18.90 0.15
CA SER A 300 8.26 18.63 0.42
C SER A 300 8.56 17.21 0.89
N ASP A 301 7.55 16.49 1.37
CA ASP A 301 7.71 15.12 1.88
C ASP A 301 7.73 14.10 0.75
N LEU A 302 7.21 14.48 -0.43
CA LEU A 302 7.20 13.70 -1.66
C LEU A 302 8.63 13.47 -2.19
N THR A 303 9.27 12.46 -1.65
CA THR A 303 10.64 12.03 -1.94
C THR A 303 10.63 10.67 -2.61
N ALA A 304 11.64 10.40 -3.44
CA ALA A 304 11.76 9.15 -4.17
C ALA A 304 11.66 7.92 -3.25
N GLY A 305 10.77 6.98 -3.56
CA GLY A 305 10.49 5.77 -2.78
C GLY A 305 9.22 5.84 -1.94
N MET A 306 8.81 7.03 -1.48
CA MET A 306 7.62 7.19 -0.63
C MET A 306 6.36 6.65 -1.31
N LEU A 307 5.64 5.73 -0.67
CA LEU A 307 4.37 5.24 -1.17
C LEU A 307 3.26 6.25 -0.89
N ILE A 308 2.58 6.65 -1.97
CA ILE A 308 1.47 7.60 -1.92
C ILE A 308 0.30 7.11 -2.77
N GLN A 309 -0.85 7.73 -2.54
CA GLN A 309 -2.00 7.70 -3.43
C GLN A 309 -2.18 9.11 -4.02
N VAL A 310 -2.47 9.18 -5.32
CA VAL A 310 -2.76 10.42 -6.04
C VAL A 310 -4.12 10.30 -6.66
N GLU A 311 -4.99 11.26 -6.39
CA GLU A 311 -6.23 11.47 -7.12
C GLU A 311 -6.12 12.77 -7.94
N GLY A 312 -6.56 12.74 -9.19
CA GLY A 312 -6.57 13.94 -10.02
C GLY A 312 -7.04 13.74 -11.44
N ASP A 313 -6.88 14.78 -12.25
CA ASP A 313 -7.33 14.81 -13.64
C ASP A 313 -6.18 14.73 -14.62
N PHE A 314 -6.34 13.91 -15.65
CA PHE A 314 -5.44 13.96 -16.78
C PHE A 314 -5.55 15.29 -17.55
N GLN A 315 -4.39 15.82 -17.92
CA GLN A 315 -4.21 16.96 -18.83
C GLN A 315 -4.00 16.50 -20.29
N ASP A 316 -4.25 17.38 -21.27
CA ASP A 316 -4.19 17.07 -22.72
C ASP A 316 -2.86 16.43 -23.18
N ASN A 317 -1.77 16.70 -22.47
CA ASN A 317 -0.42 16.18 -22.73
C ASN A 317 -0.13 14.83 -22.05
N GLY A 318 -1.09 14.27 -21.30
CA GLY A 318 -0.96 13.00 -20.57
C GLY A 318 -0.35 13.09 -19.17
N SER A 319 -0.03 14.29 -18.66
CA SER A 319 0.27 14.46 -17.23
C SER A 319 -1.01 14.50 -16.40
N VAL A 320 -0.89 14.40 -15.08
CA VAL A 320 -2.01 14.50 -14.13
C VAL A 320 -1.87 15.80 -13.34
N LEU A 321 -2.98 16.52 -13.14
CA LEU A 321 -3.09 17.56 -12.13
C LEU A 321 -3.72 16.94 -10.88
N ALA A 322 -2.99 16.88 -9.78
CA ALA A 322 -3.48 16.29 -8.54
C ALA A 322 -4.56 17.17 -7.91
N GLU A 323 -5.68 16.56 -7.55
CA GLU A 323 -6.70 17.11 -6.66
C GLU A 323 -6.35 16.80 -5.21
N GLU A 324 -5.91 15.58 -4.93
CA GLU A 324 -5.61 15.10 -3.59
C GLU A 324 -4.40 14.16 -3.60
N ILE A 325 -3.56 14.25 -2.56
CA ILE A 325 -2.42 13.35 -2.35
C ILE A 325 -2.43 12.88 -0.89
N GLU A 326 -2.50 11.56 -0.71
CA GLU A 326 -2.50 10.90 0.60
C GLU A 326 -1.22 10.05 0.79
N ALA A 327 -0.76 9.97 2.03
CA ALA A 327 0.34 9.08 2.39
C ALA A 327 -0.16 7.62 2.47
N ARG A 328 0.64 6.68 1.98
CA ARG A 328 0.32 5.25 2.03
C ARG A 328 1.42 4.41 2.67
N GLU A 329 2.52 5.04 3.08
CA GLU A 329 3.58 4.40 3.84
C GLU A 329 3.14 4.17 5.29
N GLY A 330 3.28 2.93 5.77
CA GLY A 330 3.08 2.63 7.20
C GLY A 330 4.14 3.34 8.04
N ASN A 331 3.76 3.79 9.23
CA ASN A 331 4.71 4.42 10.17
C ASN A 331 4.46 4.02 11.63
N ALA A 332 3.61 3.02 11.83
CA ALA A 332 3.19 2.54 13.12
C ALA A 332 2.55 1.15 12.98
N SER A 333 2.77 0.32 13.99
CA SER A 333 2.26 -1.03 14.06
C SER A 333 1.72 -1.36 15.46
N VAL A 334 0.85 -2.37 15.54
CA VAL A 334 0.50 -3.00 16.82
C VAL A 334 0.23 -4.47 16.65
N ASP A 335 0.88 -5.25 17.50
CA ASP A 335 0.83 -6.70 17.47
C ASP A 335 0.33 -7.25 18.80
N GLY A 336 -0.55 -8.25 18.70
CA GLY A 336 -1.06 -8.98 19.86
C GLY A 336 -2.50 -9.42 19.71
N VAL A 337 -3.10 -9.83 20.83
CA VAL A 337 -4.46 -10.39 20.80
C VAL A 337 -5.51 -9.30 20.78
N LEU A 338 -6.53 -9.44 19.93
CA LEU A 338 -7.70 -8.56 19.91
C LEU A 338 -8.31 -8.37 21.32
N ASP A 339 -8.54 -7.12 21.70
CA ASP A 339 -9.17 -6.76 22.97
C ASP A 339 -10.65 -7.18 22.99
N VAL A 340 -11.07 -7.78 24.10
CA VAL A 340 -12.41 -8.36 24.25
C VAL A 340 -13.50 -7.27 24.16
N ASN A 341 -14.52 -7.51 23.32
CA ASN A 341 -15.68 -6.62 23.12
C ASN A 341 -15.34 -5.22 22.57
N THR A 342 -14.28 -5.07 21.78
CA THR A 342 -13.89 -3.77 21.21
C THR A 342 -14.33 -3.57 19.75
N LEU A 343 -14.69 -4.63 19.04
CA LEU A 343 -15.20 -4.55 17.66
C LEU A 343 -16.44 -3.65 17.58
N ASN A 344 -16.37 -2.62 16.75
CA ASN A 344 -17.45 -1.69 16.47
C ASN A 344 -17.69 -1.60 14.96
N PHE A 345 -18.77 -2.23 14.50
CA PHE A 345 -19.13 -2.30 13.09
C PHE A 345 -19.63 -0.97 12.49
N ASN A 346 -20.14 -0.05 13.31
CA ASN A 346 -20.63 1.23 12.81
C ASN A 346 -19.47 2.18 12.57
N ASP A 347 -18.55 2.22 13.51
CA ASP A 347 -17.39 3.12 13.46
C ASP A 347 -16.20 2.46 12.74
N GLN A 348 -16.29 1.16 12.41
CA GLN A 348 -15.23 0.37 11.79
C GLN A 348 -13.93 0.38 12.63
N THR A 349 -14.07 0.20 13.94
CA THR A 349 -12.95 0.27 14.89
C THR A 349 -12.84 -0.98 15.77
N PHE A 350 -11.65 -1.20 16.32
CA PHE A 350 -11.37 -2.18 17.36
C PHE A 350 -10.13 -1.79 18.16
N ARG A 351 -9.71 -2.62 19.13
CA ARG A 351 -8.46 -2.41 19.86
C ARG A 351 -7.60 -3.66 19.96
N VAL A 352 -6.29 -3.46 19.94
CA VAL A 352 -5.25 -4.48 20.22
C VAL A 352 -4.32 -3.87 21.25
N GLY A 353 -4.15 -4.50 22.41
CA GLY A 353 -3.26 -3.97 23.46
C GLY A 353 -3.64 -2.56 23.93
N GLY A 354 -4.92 -2.20 23.84
CA GLY A 354 -5.39 -0.83 24.10
C GLY A 354 -5.21 0.17 22.96
N VAL A 355 -4.41 -0.10 21.92
CA VAL A 355 -4.29 0.76 20.74
C VAL A 355 -5.62 0.82 20.00
N LEU A 356 -6.10 2.01 19.65
CA LEU A 356 -7.33 2.16 18.86
C LEU A 356 -7.00 2.00 17.37
N VAL A 357 -7.57 0.98 16.74
CA VAL A 357 -7.42 0.72 15.31
C VAL A 357 -8.67 1.18 14.57
N GLN A 358 -8.48 1.95 13.49
CA GLN A 358 -9.51 2.40 12.57
C GLN A 358 -9.34 1.72 11.21
N LEU A 359 -10.39 1.03 10.77
CA LEU A 359 -10.45 0.50 9.41
C LEU A 359 -11.04 1.55 8.46
N THR A 360 -10.56 1.55 7.23
CA THR A 360 -11.09 2.33 6.11
C THR A 360 -11.41 1.39 4.94
N PRO A 361 -12.09 1.84 3.87
CA PRO A 361 -12.23 1.06 2.64
C PRO A 361 -10.89 0.66 1.99
N ARG A 362 -9.77 1.27 2.41
CA ARG A 362 -8.41 0.98 1.95
C ARG A 362 -7.68 -0.05 2.80
N THR A 363 -8.25 -0.47 3.94
CA THR A 363 -7.61 -1.46 4.80
C THR A 363 -7.76 -2.87 4.23
N ILE A 364 -6.64 -3.56 4.07
CA ILE A 364 -6.58 -4.98 3.76
C ILE A 364 -6.78 -5.78 5.05
N ILE A 365 -7.69 -6.76 5.04
CA ILE A 365 -7.81 -7.74 6.13
C ILE A 365 -7.52 -9.12 5.54
N THR A 366 -6.48 -9.77 6.03
CA THR A 366 -5.92 -10.98 5.41
C THR A 366 -5.51 -12.02 6.46
N ASP A 367 -5.30 -13.23 5.98
CA ASP A 367 -4.50 -14.29 6.61
C ASP A 367 -3.61 -14.94 5.53
N ASP A 368 -2.57 -15.65 5.92
CA ASP A 368 -1.61 -16.32 5.04
C ASP A 368 -2.10 -17.70 4.56
N ASP A 369 -2.87 -18.37 5.41
CA ASP A 369 -3.23 -19.79 5.31
C ASP A 369 -4.59 -20.07 4.65
N SER A 370 -5.32 -19.05 4.17
CA SER A 370 -6.66 -19.28 3.61
C SER A 370 -7.05 -18.38 2.43
N ASP A 371 -7.90 -18.95 1.57
CA ASP A 371 -8.62 -18.21 0.52
C ASP A 371 -9.84 -17.44 1.07
N LEU A 372 -9.94 -17.27 2.41
CA LEU A 372 -11.07 -16.57 3.00
C LEU A 372 -10.90 -15.06 2.84
N ARG A 373 -11.91 -14.44 2.24
CA ARG A 373 -12.04 -12.98 2.15
C ARG A 373 -12.54 -12.44 3.49
N LEU A 374 -11.61 -12.09 4.36
CA LEU A 374 -11.90 -11.65 5.73
C LEU A 374 -12.57 -10.28 5.77
N LYS A 375 -13.38 -10.08 6.82
CA LYS A 375 -14.01 -8.81 7.16
C LYS A 375 -13.83 -8.56 8.65
N LEU A 376 -14.16 -7.36 9.12
CA LEU A 376 -14.14 -7.01 10.55
C LEU A 376 -14.87 -8.03 11.45
N ALA A 377 -15.96 -8.63 10.95
CA ALA A 377 -16.71 -9.65 11.70
C ALA A 377 -15.93 -10.96 11.91
N ASP A 378 -15.01 -11.27 11.01
CA ASP A 378 -14.19 -12.49 11.01
C ASP A 378 -12.97 -12.37 11.92
N LEU A 379 -12.69 -11.17 12.44
CA LEU A 379 -11.71 -10.91 13.50
C LEU A 379 -12.26 -11.26 14.89
N ASN A 380 -13.58 -11.50 15.02
CA ASN A 380 -14.19 -11.82 16.30
C ASN A 380 -13.70 -13.17 16.85
N GLY A 381 -12.78 -13.12 17.80
CA GLY A 381 -12.13 -14.27 18.39
C GLY A 381 -11.02 -13.83 19.34
N SER A 382 -10.15 -14.76 19.73
CA SER A 382 -8.88 -14.46 20.42
C SER A 382 -7.71 -14.63 19.46
N TYR A 383 -7.84 -14.11 18.25
CA TYR A 383 -6.76 -14.12 17.26
C TYR A 383 -5.65 -13.17 17.67
N LYS A 384 -4.40 -13.57 17.42
CA LYS A 384 -3.31 -12.62 17.29
C LYS A 384 -3.50 -11.84 15.99
N LEU A 385 -3.39 -10.54 16.09
CA LEU A 385 -3.45 -9.61 14.98
C LEU A 385 -2.12 -8.89 14.89
N GLU A 386 -1.64 -8.74 13.68
CA GLU A 386 -0.56 -7.82 13.31
C GLU A 386 -1.21 -6.70 12.49
N VAL A 387 -1.02 -5.45 12.91
CA VAL A 387 -1.72 -4.30 12.32
C VAL A 387 -0.70 -3.25 11.91
N GLU A 388 -0.49 -3.14 10.60
CA GLU A 388 0.28 -2.07 9.98
C GLU A 388 -0.61 -0.89 9.62
N GLY A 389 -0.16 0.33 9.91
CA GLY A 389 -0.96 1.51 9.61
C GLY A 389 -0.22 2.83 9.72
N ILE A 390 -1.01 3.90 9.71
CA ILE A 390 -0.53 5.27 9.90
C ILE A 390 -1.04 5.79 11.24
N GLU A 391 -0.14 6.26 12.08
CA GLU A 391 -0.49 6.96 13.32
C GLU A 391 -1.18 8.30 12.97
N ARG A 392 -2.46 8.43 13.34
CA ARG A 392 -3.24 9.65 13.16
C ARG A 392 -3.49 10.33 14.49
N GLN A 393 -3.30 11.64 14.51
CA GLN A 393 -3.79 12.50 15.59
C GLN A 393 -5.23 12.93 15.28
N SER A 394 -6.20 12.40 16.02
CA SER A 394 -7.60 12.83 15.96
C SER A 394 -7.91 13.79 17.11
N GLY A 395 -8.96 14.60 16.94
CA GLY A 395 -9.50 15.43 18.03
C GLY A 395 -9.96 14.62 19.26
N SER A 396 -10.07 13.29 19.13
CA SER A 396 -10.37 12.34 20.22
C SER A 396 -9.15 11.61 20.81
N GLY A 397 -7.94 11.85 20.31
CA GLY A 397 -6.71 11.14 20.70
C GLY A 397 -5.98 10.54 19.49
N VAL A 398 -5.01 9.66 19.76
CA VAL A 398 -4.28 8.94 18.71
C VAL A 398 -5.08 7.74 18.23
N VAL A 399 -5.04 7.47 16.93
CA VAL A 399 -5.64 6.28 16.31
C VAL A 399 -4.67 5.72 15.27
N LEU A 400 -4.57 4.41 15.19
CA LEU A 400 -3.87 3.72 14.10
C LEU A 400 -4.85 3.49 12.96
N GLU A 401 -4.72 4.25 11.88
CA GLU A 401 -5.47 4.00 10.66
C GLU A 401 -4.83 2.83 9.91
N ALA A 402 -5.49 1.68 9.93
CA ALA A 402 -4.90 0.44 9.42
C ALA A 402 -4.81 0.43 7.89
N ILE A 403 -3.64 0.04 7.40
CA ILE A 403 -3.38 -0.30 6.00
C ILE A 403 -3.55 -1.80 5.80
N LYS A 404 -2.97 -2.62 6.68
CA LYS A 404 -3.08 -4.08 6.69
C LYS A 404 -3.45 -4.56 8.09
N VAL A 405 -4.37 -5.51 8.18
CA VAL A 405 -4.65 -6.30 9.37
C VAL A 405 -4.45 -7.76 8.99
N GLU A 406 -3.40 -8.36 9.53
CA GLU A 406 -3.11 -9.77 9.34
C GLU A 406 -3.61 -10.56 10.56
N ARG A 407 -4.44 -11.57 10.30
CA ARG A 407 -5.03 -12.43 11.32
C ARG A 407 -4.25 -13.74 11.38
N ASN A 408 -3.51 -13.90 12.47
CA ASN A 408 -2.72 -15.09 12.76
C ASN A 408 -3.51 -16.08 13.65
N GLU A 409 -2.81 -17.03 14.27
CA GLU A 409 -3.41 -18.08 15.09
C GLU A 409 -4.16 -17.56 16.33
N GLU A 410 -5.11 -18.37 16.81
CA GLU A 410 -5.82 -18.06 18.07
C GLU A 410 -4.92 -18.25 19.30
N ASP A 411 -4.80 -17.21 20.12
CA ASP A 411 -4.21 -17.27 21.45
C ASP A 411 -5.29 -17.37 22.54
N ASN A 412 -5.55 -18.61 22.93
CA ASN A 412 -6.47 -18.97 24.01
C ASN A 412 -5.79 -18.98 25.40
N GLY A 413 -4.58 -18.44 25.51
CA GLY A 413 -3.84 -18.28 26.76
C GLY A 413 -4.52 -17.30 27.73
N PRO A 414 -4.12 -17.31 29.03
CA PRO A 414 -4.65 -16.37 30.00
C PRO A 414 -4.34 -14.93 29.60
N ALA A 415 -5.34 -14.05 29.66
CA ALA A 415 -5.16 -12.64 29.28
C ALA A 415 -4.03 -11.92 30.05
N ALA A 416 -3.75 -12.34 31.28
CA ALA A 416 -2.69 -11.77 32.11
C ALA A 416 -1.27 -12.13 31.66
N ASP A 417 -1.13 -13.14 30.79
CA ASP A 417 0.14 -13.62 30.25
C ASP A 417 0.35 -13.15 28.80
N ARG A 418 -0.56 -12.33 28.25
CA ARG A 418 -0.46 -11.82 26.89
C ARG A 418 0.56 -10.70 26.82
N GLU A 419 1.44 -10.82 25.84
CA GLU A 419 2.41 -9.83 25.43
C GLU A 419 1.86 -9.10 24.19
N TYR A 420 2.16 -7.82 24.12
CA TYR A 420 1.80 -6.91 23.05
C TYR A 420 3.03 -6.14 22.65
N GLU A 421 3.09 -5.78 21.39
CA GLU A 421 4.15 -4.96 20.83
C GLU A 421 3.48 -3.80 20.07
N SER A 422 4.08 -2.63 20.12
CA SER A 422 3.59 -1.49 19.36
C SER A 422 4.73 -0.57 18.96
N GLN A 423 4.70 -0.15 17.71
CA GLN A 423 5.64 0.82 17.16
C GLN A 423 4.91 2.14 16.88
N GLY A 424 5.43 3.27 17.37
CA GLY A 424 4.84 4.57 17.09
C GLY A 424 5.52 5.74 17.77
N GLN A 425 4.99 6.95 17.58
CA GLN A 425 5.62 8.16 18.10
C GLN A 425 5.39 8.32 19.62
N LEU A 426 6.45 8.73 20.32
CA LEU A 426 6.35 9.19 21.70
C LEU A 426 5.65 10.55 21.75
N THR A 427 4.40 10.56 22.20
CA THR A 427 3.53 11.75 22.19
C THR A 427 3.42 12.43 23.56
N HIS A 428 3.66 11.70 24.64
CA HIS A 428 3.61 12.25 25.98
C HIS A 428 4.55 11.52 26.95
N VAL A 429 5.11 12.26 27.91
CA VAL A 429 5.83 11.71 29.05
C VAL A 429 5.34 12.37 30.34
N GLN A 430 4.91 11.56 31.30
CA GLN A 430 4.56 12.02 32.64
C GLN A 430 5.18 11.14 33.72
N GLY A 431 6.28 11.62 34.32
CA GLY A 431 6.95 10.89 35.38
C GLY A 431 7.51 9.59 34.82
N ALA A 432 6.88 8.46 35.12
CA ALA A 432 7.26 7.13 34.64
C ALA A 432 6.27 6.55 33.61
N VAL A 433 5.32 7.34 33.12
CA VAL A 433 4.38 6.96 32.06
C VAL A 433 4.83 7.56 30.74
N PHE A 434 4.90 6.73 29.71
CA PHE A 434 5.19 7.09 28.32
C PHE A 434 3.93 6.83 27.50
N THR A 435 3.57 7.72 26.58
CA THR A 435 2.41 7.54 25.69
C THR A 435 2.88 7.35 24.26
N VAL A 436 2.62 6.17 23.72
CA VAL A 436 2.91 5.74 22.33
C VAL A 436 1.61 5.20 21.74
N LEU A 437 1.28 5.51 20.48
CA LEU A 437 -0.02 5.14 19.85
C LEU A 437 -1.28 5.42 20.70
N GLY A 438 -1.22 6.45 21.55
CA GLY A 438 -2.32 6.83 22.43
C GLY A 438 -2.56 5.91 23.63
N ILE A 439 -1.68 4.94 23.89
CA ILE A 439 -1.69 4.11 25.09
C ILE A 439 -0.70 4.63 26.12
N ASP A 440 -1.12 4.70 27.39
CA ASP A 440 -0.26 5.08 28.51
C ASP A 440 0.44 3.84 29.07
N VAL A 441 1.75 3.74 28.85
CA VAL A 441 2.57 2.61 29.28
C VAL A 441 3.44 3.00 30.46
N GLN A 442 3.32 2.25 31.55
CA GLN A 442 4.06 2.47 32.79
C GLN A 442 5.44 1.80 32.70
N THR A 443 6.50 2.61 32.77
CA THR A 443 7.88 2.14 32.93
C THR A 443 8.16 1.76 34.39
N THR A 444 8.98 0.74 34.60
CA THR A 444 9.38 0.25 35.92
C THR A 444 10.90 0.21 36.04
N ILE A 445 11.42 -0.32 37.16
CA ILE A 445 12.86 -0.55 37.31
C ILE A 445 13.35 -1.74 36.47
N ASP A 446 12.43 -2.61 36.05
CA ASP A 446 12.71 -3.80 35.27
C ASP A 446 12.53 -3.57 33.76
N THR A 447 11.98 -2.40 33.35
CA THR A 447 11.84 -2.03 31.93
C THR A 447 13.22 -1.85 31.30
N GLN A 448 13.47 -2.57 30.21
CA GLN A 448 14.66 -2.49 29.40
C GLN A 448 14.57 -1.31 28.44
N PHE A 449 15.72 -0.71 28.12
CA PHE A 449 15.81 0.37 27.14
C PHE A 449 16.94 0.03 26.17
N GLU A 450 16.60 -0.12 24.89
CA GLU A 450 17.52 -0.46 23.81
C GLU A 450 17.63 0.68 22.79
N GLY A 451 18.77 0.78 22.12
CA GLY A 451 19.13 1.92 21.26
C GLY A 451 19.33 3.27 21.98
N THR A 452 18.81 3.45 23.19
CA THR A 452 18.78 4.72 23.94
C THR A 452 18.68 4.48 25.45
N SER A 453 18.80 5.54 26.25
CA SER A 453 18.42 5.52 27.66
C SER A 453 17.11 6.26 27.93
N ARG A 454 16.42 5.87 29.00
CA ARG A 454 15.22 6.56 29.48
C ARG A 454 15.37 8.08 29.60
N ASP A 455 16.49 8.54 30.15
CA ASP A 455 16.72 9.97 30.37
C ASP A 455 16.98 10.69 29.03
N GLU A 456 17.65 10.03 28.07
CA GLU A 456 17.85 10.57 26.72
C GLU A 456 16.54 10.69 25.94
N LEU A 457 15.62 9.74 26.06
CA LEU A 457 14.28 9.84 25.49
C LEU A 457 13.48 11.01 26.07
N ILE A 458 13.57 11.22 27.39
CA ILE A 458 12.92 12.35 28.05
C ILE A 458 13.52 13.67 27.57
N ASP A 459 14.85 13.78 27.52
CA ASP A 459 15.54 14.96 27.05
C ASP A 459 15.20 15.28 25.57
N ALA A 460 15.13 14.24 24.72
CA ALA A 460 14.70 14.36 23.32
C ALA A 460 13.26 14.88 23.21
N PHE A 461 12.33 14.28 23.96
CA PHE A 461 10.93 14.69 23.99
C PHE A 461 10.76 16.14 24.48
N ASP A 462 11.46 16.52 25.56
CA ASP A 462 11.47 17.87 26.13
C ASP A 462 12.12 18.90 25.19
N ALA A 463 13.04 18.47 24.33
CA ALA A 463 13.60 19.28 23.24
C ALA A 463 12.63 19.46 22.07
N GLY A 464 11.45 18.84 22.11
CA GLY A 464 10.42 18.91 21.08
C GLY A 464 10.56 17.84 19.99
N GLN A 465 11.47 16.88 20.15
CA GLN A 465 11.55 15.72 19.27
C GLN A 465 10.38 14.76 19.55
N ARG A 466 10.06 13.90 18.58
CA ARG A 466 9.06 12.85 18.70
C ARG A 466 9.69 11.55 18.24
N PRO A 467 10.53 10.92 19.08
CA PRO A 467 11.15 9.64 18.74
C PRO A 467 10.07 8.60 18.42
N VAL A 468 10.31 7.77 17.41
CA VAL A 468 9.53 6.56 17.17
C VAL A 468 10.09 5.48 18.10
N LEU A 469 9.21 4.78 18.79
CA LEU A 469 9.56 3.75 19.75
C LEU A 469 8.82 2.47 19.42
N GLU A 470 9.54 1.37 19.51
CA GLU A 470 8.99 0.04 19.66
C GLU A 470 8.85 -0.25 21.16
N VAL A 471 7.69 -0.77 21.57
CA VAL A 471 7.36 -1.00 22.98
C VAL A 471 6.77 -2.39 23.12
N GLU A 472 7.48 -3.29 23.79
CA GLU A 472 6.90 -4.52 24.32
C GLU A 472 6.26 -4.27 25.69
N TYR A 473 5.00 -4.67 25.85
CA TYR A 473 4.26 -4.46 27.09
C TYR A 473 3.22 -5.55 27.37
N ARG A 474 2.79 -5.57 28.63
CA ARG A 474 1.71 -6.45 29.10
C ARG A 474 0.60 -5.65 29.75
N GLU A 475 -0.57 -6.27 29.88
CA GLU A 475 -1.72 -5.74 30.60
C GLU A 475 -2.04 -6.58 31.87
N PRO A 476 -1.27 -6.46 32.98
CA PRO A 476 -1.50 -7.27 34.19
C PRO A 476 -2.89 -7.12 34.80
N THR A 477 -3.50 -5.94 34.60
CA THR A 477 -4.91 -5.68 34.95
C THR A 477 -5.53 -4.80 33.87
N PRO A 478 -6.84 -4.95 33.56
CA PRO A 478 -7.47 -4.21 32.47
C PRO A 478 -7.25 -2.69 32.54
N GLY A 479 -6.74 -2.13 31.45
CA GLY A 479 -6.39 -0.72 31.25
C GLY A 479 -5.09 -0.27 31.91
N ASN A 480 -4.24 -1.18 32.40
CA ASN A 480 -2.95 -0.85 32.98
C ASN A 480 -1.84 -1.57 32.23
N PHE A 481 -1.20 -0.84 31.31
CA PHE A 481 -0.09 -1.32 30.50
C PHE A 481 1.25 -1.07 31.19
N VAL A 482 2.12 -2.06 31.18
CA VAL A 482 3.45 -2.00 31.81
C VAL A 482 4.48 -2.44 30.78
N ALA A 483 5.46 -1.58 30.51
CA ALA A 483 6.53 -1.86 29.55
C ALA A 483 7.52 -2.87 30.11
N ASP A 484 7.80 -3.89 29.32
CA ASP A 484 8.92 -4.81 29.52
C ASP A 484 10.17 -4.27 28.80
N GLU A 485 9.99 -3.78 27.57
CA GLU A 485 11.03 -3.20 26.70
C GLU A 485 10.57 -1.87 26.12
N ILE A 486 11.52 -0.94 25.87
CA ILE A 486 11.31 0.24 25.03
C ILE A 486 12.57 0.44 24.19
N GLU A 487 12.43 0.34 22.88
CA GLU A 487 13.51 0.56 21.94
C GLU A 487 13.32 1.86 21.15
N LEU A 488 14.43 2.53 20.83
CA LEU A 488 14.45 3.65 19.90
C LEU A 488 14.64 3.11 18.48
N GLU A 489 13.62 3.31 17.66
CA GLU A 489 13.68 2.97 16.25
C GLU A 489 14.69 3.82 15.49
N SER A 490 15.48 3.17 14.63
CA SER A 490 16.41 3.88 13.74
C SER A 490 15.67 4.44 12.53
N GLU A 491 15.89 5.72 12.23
CA GLU A 491 15.51 6.28 10.92
C GLU A 491 16.43 5.66 9.85
N ASP A 492 15.95 4.62 9.16
CA ASP A 492 16.63 4.02 8.00
C ASP A 492 16.44 4.82 6.69
#